data_AF-A0A1V5IYW2-F1
#
_entry.id   AF-A0A1V5IYW2-F1
#
_cell.length_a   1.000
_cell.length_b   1.000
_cell.length_c   1.000
_cell.angle_alpha   90.00
_cell.angle_beta   90.00
_cell.angle_gamma   90.00
#
_symmetry.space_group_name_H-M   'P 1'
#
loop_
_entity.id
_entity.type
_entity.pdbx_description
1 polymer ?
#
loop_
_entity_poly.entity_id
_entity_poly.type
_entity_poly.pdbx_seq_one_letter_code
_entity_poly.pdbx_strand_id
1 'polypeptide(L)'
;MERVNRLIKWRLMSYFYKNTIKAEWWKRHEGVFQEIMVDSGAHTFHAVAGKAGASNQTAKKTKAPDPIQYTHDYCKWLQDYKDKCTYIELDVAKVYGWPLQVHLREIFDAYNLDPLYVWHPTNSETLEDVCGKKDFIGIGSSYNKNAKILSKILAVCEKHQTRVHVFGYTGLENLKALVHHPAVYSVDSSSWSAGVRFGVCYVYERGVLSMYSKNTFPKRFGKMFNKTSNTNLLLWNASQWQRYADYLYKISPKTEWNSNPSVFP
;
A
#
# COMPACT_ATOMS: atom_id res chain seq x y z
N MET A 1 -10.67 27.45 -2.85
CA MET A 1 -9.95 26.17 -2.93
C MET A 1 -8.67 26.44 -3.70
N GLU A 2 -7.61 26.86 -3.00
CA GLU A 2 -6.28 26.91 -3.62
C GLU A 2 -5.94 25.51 -4.16
N ARG A 3 -5.53 25.49 -5.43
CA ARG A 3 -5.21 24.27 -6.17
C ARG A 3 -4.23 23.43 -5.36
N VAL A 4 -4.53 22.14 -5.26
CA VAL A 4 -3.57 21.11 -4.86
C VAL A 4 -2.48 21.09 -5.95
N ASN A 5 -1.56 22.06 -5.93
CA ASN A 5 -0.45 22.20 -6.88
C ASN A 5 0.68 21.19 -6.60
N ARG A 6 0.42 20.17 -5.78
CA ARG A 6 1.38 19.12 -5.44
C ARG A 6 0.72 17.77 -5.70
N LEU A 7 1.37 16.97 -6.54
CA LEU A 7 1.01 15.58 -6.74
C LEU A 7 1.10 14.83 -5.40
N ILE A 8 0.06 14.07 -5.08
CA ILE A 8 0.08 13.14 -3.95
C ILE A 8 1.12 12.05 -4.28
N LYS A 9 2.01 11.72 -3.36
CA LYS A 9 3.19 10.91 -3.73
C LYS A 9 2.80 9.49 -4.17
N TRP A 10 1.87 8.86 -3.45
CA TRP A 10 1.54 7.45 -3.64
C TRP A 10 0.05 7.20 -3.75
N ARG A 11 -0.34 6.25 -4.61
CA ARG A 11 -1.68 5.66 -4.62
C ARG A 11 -1.59 4.14 -4.67
N LEU A 12 -2.15 3.47 -3.67
CA LEU A 12 -2.37 2.03 -3.73
C LEU A 12 -3.65 1.69 -4.49
N MET A 13 -3.55 0.69 -5.35
CA MET A 13 -4.64 0.08 -6.11
C MET A 13 -4.51 -1.44 -6.03
N SER A 14 -5.63 -2.17 -6.07
CA SER A 14 -5.61 -3.64 -6.07
C SER A 14 -6.05 -4.19 -7.43
N TYR A 15 -5.21 -5.02 -8.04
CA TYR A 15 -5.47 -5.72 -9.29
C TYR A 15 -6.71 -6.63 -9.22
N PHE A 16 -7.05 -7.16 -8.05
CA PHE A 16 -8.28 -7.95 -7.86
C PHE A 16 -9.54 -7.20 -8.28
N TYR A 17 -9.53 -5.87 -8.17
CA TYR A 17 -10.63 -5.00 -8.56
C TYR A 17 -10.44 -4.36 -9.95
N LYS A 18 -9.48 -4.81 -10.78
CA LYS A 18 -9.17 -4.22 -12.10
C LYS A 18 -10.39 -4.03 -13.00
N ASN A 19 -11.33 -4.99 -13.00
CA ASN A 19 -12.52 -4.93 -13.86
C ASN A 19 -13.55 -3.91 -13.36
N THR A 20 -13.43 -3.46 -12.10
CA THR A 20 -14.24 -2.37 -11.54
C THR A 20 -13.60 -1.01 -11.76
N ILE A 21 -12.31 -0.99 -12.13
CA ILE A 21 -11.55 0.20 -12.43
C ILE A 21 -11.84 0.57 -13.88
N LYS A 22 -12.72 1.55 -14.09
CA LYS A 22 -13.01 2.08 -15.43
C LYS A 22 -11.72 2.58 -16.08
N ALA A 23 -11.60 2.49 -17.40
CA ALA A 23 -10.44 3.02 -18.14
C ALA A 23 -10.19 4.52 -17.84
N GLU A 24 -11.25 5.25 -17.54
CA GLU A 24 -11.20 6.64 -17.10
C GLU A 24 -10.51 6.85 -15.74
N TRP A 25 -10.36 5.81 -14.92
CA TRP A 25 -9.70 5.91 -13.62
C TRP A 25 -8.27 6.36 -13.77
N TRP A 26 -7.50 5.74 -14.68
CA TRP A 26 -6.14 6.17 -15.00
C TRP A 26 -6.12 7.63 -15.44
N LYS A 27 -6.98 8.02 -16.40
CA LYS A 27 -7.09 9.41 -16.86
C LYS A 27 -7.47 10.41 -15.75
N ARG A 28 -8.28 10.00 -14.77
CA ARG A 28 -8.70 10.86 -13.64
C ARG A 28 -7.62 11.00 -12.56
N HIS A 29 -6.64 10.11 -12.53
CA HIS A 29 -5.59 10.05 -11.51
C HIS A 29 -4.20 10.37 -12.10
N GLU A 30 -4.08 10.39 -13.42
CA GLU A 30 -2.95 10.92 -14.18
C GLU A 30 -2.71 12.39 -13.79
N GLY A 31 -1.46 12.72 -13.45
CA GLY A 31 -1.14 14.07 -12.97
C GLY A 31 -1.78 14.43 -11.61
N VAL A 32 -2.28 13.45 -10.85
CA VAL A 32 -2.68 13.62 -9.44
C VAL A 32 -1.72 12.90 -8.51
N PHE A 33 -1.22 11.73 -8.91
CA PHE A 33 -0.28 10.93 -8.12
C PHE A 33 1.08 10.84 -8.81
N GLN A 34 2.16 10.86 -8.02
CA GLN A 34 3.53 10.68 -8.56
C GLN A 34 3.78 9.21 -8.91
N GLU A 35 3.35 8.31 -8.02
CA GLU A 35 3.52 6.88 -8.20
C GLU A 35 2.26 6.10 -7.81
N ILE A 36 1.99 5.04 -8.56
CA ILE A 36 0.91 4.10 -8.31
C ILE A 36 1.54 2.79 -7.89
N MET A 37 1.09 2.25 -6.76
CA MET A 37 1.43 0.89 -6.33
C MET A 37 0.24 0.00 -6.64
N VAL A 38 0.50 -1.13 -7.30
CA VAL A 38 -0.51 -2.13 -7.61
C VAL A 38 -0.29 -3.35 -6.73
N ASP A 39 -1.17 -3.56 -5.76
CA ASP A 39 -1.25 -4.82 -5.03
C ASP A 39 -1.94 -5.90 -5.88
N SER A 40 -1.46 -7.14 -5.76
CA SER A 40 -2.04 -8.30 -6.43
C SER A 40 -3.46 -8.64 -5.97
N GLY A 41 -3.88 -8.14 -4.81
CA GLY A 41 -5.15 -8.45 -4.17
C GLY A 41 -5.11 -9.58 -3.18
N ALA A 42 -3.92 -10.02 -2.75
CA ALA A 42 -3.71 -11.17 -1.85
C ALA A 42 -4.68 -11.21 -0.66
N HIS A 43 -4.93 -10.08 0.02
CA HIS A 43 -5.88 -10.04 1.14
C HIS A 43 -7.30 -10.43 0.74
N THR A 44 -7.80 -9.90 -0.38
CA THR A 44 -9.14 -10.23 -0.89
C THR A 44 -9.16 -11.64 -1.46
N PHE A 45 -8.09 -12.05 -2.15
CA PHE A 45 -7.88 -13.40 -2.66
C PHE A 45 -8.01 -14.45 -1.54
N HIS A 46 -7.36 -14.22 -0.39
CA HIS A 46 -7.47 -15.07 0.80
C HIS A 46 -8.88 -15.07 1.41
N ALA A 47 -9.59 -13.95 1.36
CA ALA A 47 -10.96 -13.85 1.87
C ALA A 47 -11.93 -14.70 1.04
N VAL A 48 -11.84 -14.65 -0.30
CA VAL A 48 -12.67 -15.49 -1.18
C VAL A 48 -12.24 -16.96 -1.19
N ALA A 49 -10.98 -17.25 -0.84
CA ALA A 49 -10.51 -18.61 -0.59
C ALA A 49 -10.96 -19.20 0.75
N GLY A 50 -11.73 -18.44 1.54
CA GLY A 50 -12.30 -18.91 2.81
C GLY A 50 -11.33 -18.97 3.98
N LYS A 51 -10.16 -18.31 3.90
CA LYS A 51 -9.11 -18.39 4.94
C LYS A 51 -8.64 -17.05 5.52
N ALA A 52 -9.13 -15.91 5.04
CA ALA A 52 -8.95 -14.64 5.76
C ALA A 52 -10.04 -14.50 6.84
N GLY A 53 -9.68 -14.00 8.03
CA GLY A 53 -10.62 -13.56 9.06
C GLY A 53 -11.40 -12.30 8.66
N ALA A 54 -11.87 -12.23 7.42
CA ALA A 54 -12.65 -11.13 6.87
C ALA A 54 -14.12 -11.31 7.28
N SER A 55 -14.57 -10.39 8.14
CA SER A 55 -15.96 -10.17 8.54
C SER A 55 -16.90 -9.75 7.39
N ASN A 56 -16.51 -9.91 6.12
CA ASN A 56 -17.32 -9.51 4.99
C ASN A 56 -18.20 -10.68 4.54
N GLN A 57 -19.50 -10.55 4.82
CA GLN A 57 -20.58 -11.41 4.34
C GLN A 57 -20.58 -11.63 2.80
N THR A 58 -19.81 -10.85 2.04
CA THR A 58 -19.65 -10.94 0.58
C THR A 58 -18.79 -12.13 0.11
N ALA A 59 -18.00 -12.76 0.97
CA ALA A 59 -17.15 -13.91 0.61
C ALA A 59 -17.95 -15.19 0.24
N LYS A 60 -19.26 -15.21 0.51
CA LYS A 60 -20.09 -16.42 0.37
C LYS A 60 -20.44 -16.84 -1.08
N LYS A 61 -20.05 -16.11 -2.13
CA LYS A 61 -20.56 -16.36 -3.50
C LYS A 61 -19.55 -16.53 -4.62
N THR A 62 -18.25 -16.31 -4.39
CA THR A 62 -17.23 -16.41 -5.46
C THR A 62 -16.11 -17.34 -5.04
N LYS A 63 -15.92 -18.42 -5.79
CA LYS A 63 -14.74 -19.30 -5.66
C LYS A 63 -13.49 -18.47 -5.91
N ALA A 64 -12.46 -18.64 -5.08
CA ALA A 64 -11.16 -18.03 -5.35
C ALA A 64 -10.66 -18.44 -6.75
N PRO A 65 -10.09 -17.49 -7.53
CA PRO A 65 -9.41 -17.84 -8.76
C PRO A 65 -8.28 -18.84 -8.50
N ASP A 66 -7.92 -19.63 -9.51
CA ASP A 66 -6.70 -20.43 -9.46
C ASP A 66 -5.48 -19.48 -9.36
N PRO A 67 -4.59 -19.65 -8.36
CA PRO A 67 -3.49 -18.71 -8.13
C PRO A 67 -2.48 -18.65 -9.28
N ILE A 68 -2.25 -19.76 -10.00
CA ILE A 68 -1.32 -19.82 -11.13
C ILE A 68 -1.92 -19.03 -12.30
N GLN A 69 -3.16 -19.34 -12.69
CA GLN A 69 -3.84 -18.62 -13.76
C GLN A 69 -3.99 -17.13 -13.42
N TYR A 70 -4.34 -16.80 -12.17
CA TYR A 70 -4.45 -15.42 -11.72
C TYR A 70 -3.13 -14.66 -11.85
N THR A 71 -2.02 -15.30 -11.52
CA THR A 71 -0.67 -14.71 -11.63
C THR A 71 -0.28 -14.50 -13.08
N HIS A 72 -0.57 -15.44 -13.97
CA HIS A 72 -0.39 -15.24 -15.42
C HIS A 72 -1.22 -14.06 -15.95
N ASP A 73 -2.49 -13.99 -15.57
CA ASP A 73 -3.36 -12.89 -16.00
C ASP A 73 -2.86 -11.55 -15.47
N TYR A 74 -2.30 -11.54 -14.25
CA TYR A 74 -1.72 -10.35 -13.65
C TYR A 74 -0.46 -9.91 -14.37
N CYS A 75 0.46 -10.84 -14.65
CA CYS A 75 1.68 -10.57 -15.39
C CYS A 75 1.40 -10.06 -16.82
N LYS A 76 0.41 -10.65 -17.51
CA LYS A 76 -0.04 -10.16 -18.83
C LYS A 76 -0.55 -8.73 -18.74
N TRP A 77 -1.42 -8.44 -17.76
CA TRP A 77 -1.94 -7.10 -17.55
C TRP A 77 -0.83 -6.10 -17.22
N LEU A 78 0.16 -6.49 -16.41
CA LEU A 78 1.28 -5.63 -16.04
C LEU A 78 2.16 -5.23 -17.22
N GLN A 79 2.20 -5.99 -18.33
CA GLN A 79 3.00 -5.58 -19.49
C GLN A 79 2.61 -4.19 -20.02
N ASP A 80 1.35 -3.79 -19.86
CA ASP A 80 0.87 -2.47 -20.31
C ASP A 80 1.14 -1.32 -19.30
N TYR A 81 1.52 -1.67 -18.06
CA TYR A 81 1.58 -0.72 -16.94
C TYR A 81 2.87 -0.79 -16.10
N LYS A 82 3.75 -1.76 -16.33
CA LYS A 82 4.94 -2.00 -15.49
C LYS A 82 5.86 -0.78 -15.37
N ASP A 83 5.91 0.08 -16.38
CA ASP A 83 6.73 1.30 -16.36
C ASP A 83 6.01 2.49 -15.68
N LYS A 84 4.76 2.31 -15.25
CA LYS A 84 3.90 3.34 -14.64
C LYS A 84 3.58 3.04 -13.18
N CYS A 85 3.98 1.89 -12.66
CA CYS A 85 3.65 1.48 -11.31
C CYS A 85 4.67 0.53 -10.70
N THR A 86 4.86 0.62 -9.38
CA THR A 86 5.41 -0.48 -8.60
C THR A 86 4.32 -1.55 -8.44
N TYR A 87 4.64 -2.82 -8.70
CA TYR A 87 3.70 -3.92 -8.60
C TYR A 87 4.15 -4.94 -7.56
N ILE A 88 3.19 -5.44 -6.77
CA ILE A 88 3.44 -6.30 -5.61
C ILE A 88 3.00 -7.71 -5.95
N GLU A 89 3.76 -8.71 -5.48
CA GLU A 89 3.47 -10.12 -5.74
C GLU A 89 2.13 -10.58 -5.14
N LEU A 90 1.62 -11.72 -5.64
CA LEU A 90 0.55 -12.45 -4.98
C LEU A 90 1.14 -13.29 -3.84
N ASP A 91 1.14 -12.73 -2.61
CA ASP A 91 1.51 -13.48 -1.41
C ASP A 91 0.39 -14.44 -1.00
N VAL A 92 0.61 -15.73 -1.21
CA VAL A 92 -0.31 -16.83 -0.91
C VAL A 92 0.33 -17.95 -0.11
N ALA A 93 1.59 -17.78 0.31
CA ALA A 93 2.37 -18.79 1.02
C ALA A 93 1.62 -19.34 2.25
N LYS A 94 0.92 -18.46 2.98
CA LYS A 94 0.13 -18.86 4.14
C LYS A 94 -1.02 -19.82 3.82
N VAL A 95 -1.62 -19.72 2.64
CA VAL A 95 -2.82 -20.48 2.27
C VAL A 95 -2.49 -21.73 1.47
N TYR A 96 -1.49 -21.65 0.59
CA TYR A 96 -1.15 -22.69 -0.38
C TYR A 96 0.27 -23.26 -0.21
N GLY A 97 1.07 -22.72 0.72
CA GLY A 97 2.41 -23.18 1.02
C GLY A 97 3.52 -22.46 0.24
N TRP A 98 4.73 -22.54 0.79
CA TRP A 98 5.93 -21.90 0.24
C TRP A 98 6.30 -22.40 -1.17
N PRO A 99 6.22 -23.71 -1.52
CA PRO A 99 6.55 -24.17 -2.87
C PRO A 99 5.72 -23.50 -3.94
N LEU A 100 4.42 -23.25 -3.69
CA LEU A 100 3.60 -22.52 -4.63
C LEU A 100 4.04 -21.06 -4.73
N GLN A 101 4.38 -20.39 -3.62
CA GLN A 101 4.87 -19.00 -3.65
C GLN A 101 6.11 -18.85 -4.53
N VAL A 102 7.07 -19.78 -4.41
CA VAL A 102 8.28 -19.81 -5.25
C VAL A 102 7.88 -19.95 -6.72
N HIS A 103 6.99 -20.88 -7.03
CA HIS A 103 6.51 -21.07 -8.40
C HIS A 103 5.81 -19.83 -8.96
N LEU A 104 5.03 -19.10 -8.15
CA LEU A 104 4.42 -17.85 -8.59
C LEU A 104 5.46 -16.77 -8.92
N ARG A 105 6.58 -16.70 -8.18
CA ARG A 105 7.70 -15.79 -8.49
C ARG A 105 8.39 -16.18 -9.80
N GLU A 106 8.58 -17.48 -10.07
CA GLU A 106 9.11 -17.96 -11.37
C GLU A 106 8.21 -17.53 -12.54
N ILE A 107 6.89 -17.43 -12.34
CA ILE A 107 5.98 -16.89 -13.36
C ILE A 107 6.27 -15.41 -13.63
N PHE A 108 6.54 -14.59 -12.61
CA PHE A 108 6.94 -13.19 -12.84
C PHE A 108 8.25 -13.11 -13.64
N ASP A 109 9.23 -13.93 -13.27
CA ASP A 109 10.53 -14.00 -13.97
C ASP A 109 10.35 -14.38 -15.45
N ALA A 110 9.48 -15.36 -15.75
CA ALA A 110 9.16 -15.76 -17.12
C ALA A 110 8.52 -14.64 -17.96
N TYR A 111 7.92 -13.64 -17.32
CA TYR A 111 7.36 -12.44 -17.98
C TYR A 111 8.32 -11.24 -17.96
N ASN A 112 9.56 -11.43 -17.49
CA ASN A 112 10.56 -10.38 -17.27
C ASN A 112 9.99 -9.25 -16.38
N LEU A 113 9.34 -9.64 -15.28
CA LEU A 113 8.77 -8.74 -14.30
C LEU A 113 9.46 -8.95 -12.95
N ASP A 114 9.70 -7.86 -12.22
CA ASP A 114 10.36 -7.89 -10.91
C ASP A 114 9.41 -7.34 -9.83
N PRO A 115 8.49 -8.16 -9.27
CA PRO A 115 7.53 -7.67 -8.31
C PRO A 115 8.18 -7.37 -6.97
N LEU A 116 7.60 -6.44 -6.22
CA LEU A 116 7.93 -6.23 -4.82
C LEU A 116 7.52 -7.46 -4.00
N TYR A 117 8.50 -8.11 -3.38
CA TYR A 117 8.28 -9.28 -2.55
C TYR A 117 7.68 -8.89 -1.20
N VAL A 118 6.70 -9.66 -0.72
CA VAL A 118 6.09 -9.45 0.59
C VAL A 118 6.62 -10.50 1.55
N TRP A 119 7.41 -10.04 2.52
CA TRP A 119 7.97 -10.92 3.53
C TRP A 119 7.08 -10.98 4.77
N HIS A 120 6.93 -12.21 5.27
CA HIS A 120 6.30 -12.53 6.54
C HIS A 120 7.25 -13.42 7.36
N PRO A 121 7.32 -13.27 8.70
CA PRO A 121 8.02 -14.20 9.58
C PRO A 121 7.63 -15.68 9.46
N THR A 122 6.50 -15.98 8.82
CA THR A 122 6.05 -17.35 8.54
C THR A 122 6.56 -17.91 7.22
N ASN A 123 7.23 -17.09 6.40
CA ASN A 123 7.83 -17.55 5.15
C ASN A 123 8.99 -18.49 5.47
N SER A 124 9.24 -19.45 4.57
CA SER A 124 10.38 -20.35 4.72
C SER A 124 11.71 -19.67 4.36
N GLU A 125 11.68 -18.60 3.57
CA GLU A 125 12.84 -17.75 3.34
C GLU A 125 13.10 -16.82 4.53
N THR A 126 14.37 -16.67 4.91
CA THR A 126 14.76 -15.71 5.96
C THR A 126 14.66 -14.28 5.44
N LEU A 127 14.57 -13.31 6.35
CA LEU A 127 14.53 -11.89 5.96
C LEU A 127 15.83 -11.49 5.25
N GLU A 128 16.97 -11.98 5.74
CA GLU A 128 18.29 -11.79 5.17
C GLU A 128 18.39 -12.31 3.73
N ASP A 129 17.79 -13.49 3.44
CA ASP A 129 17.75 -14.03 2.09
C ASP A 129 17.00 -13.12 1.12
N VAL A 130 15.90 -12.51 1.57
CA VAL A 130 15.10 -11.59 0.75
C VAL A 130 15.82 -10.27 0.56
N CYS A 131 16.39 -9.71 1.64
CA CYS A 131 17.18 -8.49 1.60
C CYS A 131 18.42 -8.63 0.69
N GLY A 132 18.98 -9.84 0.57
CA GLY A 132 20.07 -10.12 -0.37
C GLY A 132 19.64 -10.22 -1.85
N LYS A 133 18.34 -10.36 -2.12
CA LYS A 133 17.78 -10.48 -3.48
C LYS A 133 17.08 -9.21 -3.96
N LYS A 134 16.65 -8.35 -3.05
CA LYS A 134 15.76 -7.22 -3.32
C LYS A 134 16.20 -5.98 -2.56
N ASP A 135 16.34 -4.86 -3.27
CA ASP A 135 16.63 -3.55 -2.67
C ASP A 135 15.38 -2.87 -2.09
N PHE A 136 14.19 -3.37 -2.43
CA PHE A 136 12.92 -2.88 -1.94
C PHE A 136 11.93 -4.03 -1.71
N ILE A 137 11.44 -4.14 -0.48
CA ILE A 137 10.54 -5.22 -0.06
C ILE A 137 9.32 -4.69 0.67
N GLY A 138 8.32 -5.53 0.80
CA GLY A 138 7.12 -5.30 1.58
C GLY A 138 7.11 -6.11 2.86
N ILE A 139 6.62 -5.54 3.96
CA ILE A 139 6.41 -6.25 5.22
C ILE A 139 4.92 -6.36 5.48
N GLY A 140 4.45 -7.61 5.64
CA GLY A 140 3.03 -7.92 5.82
C GLY A 140 2.37 -7.26 7.04
N SER A 141 1.09 -6.90 6.89
CA SER A 141 0.35 -6.10 7.88
C SER A 141 0.13 -6.78 9.24
N SER A 142 0.27 -8.10 9.35
CA SER A 142 0.03 -8.83 10.60
C SER A 142 1.03 -8.47 11.70
N TYR A 143 2.20 -7.94 11.35
CA TYR A 143 3.32 -7.71 12.26
C TYR A 143 3.52 -6.24 12.61
N ASN A 144 2.76 -5.35 11.97
CA ASN A 144 2.83 -3.93 12.21
C ASN A 144 2.20 -3.48 13.54
N LYS A 145 1.40 -4.35 14.18
CA LYS A 145 0.75 -4.10 15.48
C LYS A 145 1.70 -4.28 16.66
N ASN A 146 2.85 -4.90 16.45
CA ASN A 146 3.86 -5.11 17.48
C ASN A 146 5.13 -4.31 17.12
N ALA A 147 5.28 -3.14 17.74
CA ALA A 147 6.39 -2.23 17.49
C ALA A 147 7.77 -2.87 17.73
N LYS A 148 7.88 -3.79 18.70
CA LYS A 148 9.14 -4.49 18.99
C LYS A 148 9.52 -5.48 17.89
N ILE A 149 8.55 -6.21 17.34
CA ILE A 149 8.80 -7.12 16.20
C ILE A 149 9.16 -6.30 14.96
N LEU A 150 8.38 -5.26 14.65
CA LEU A 150 8.63 -4.41 13.51
C LEU A 150 10.01 -3.74 13.58
N SER A 151 10.42 -3.22 14.75
CA SER A 151 11.75 -2.64 14.94
C SER A 151 12.88 -3.63 14.67
N LYS A 152 12.75 -4.90 15.09
CA LYS A 152 13.75 -5.93 14.79
C LYS A 152 13.85 -6.23 13.29
N ILE A 153 12.71 -6.33 12.61
CA ILE A 153 12.65 -6.53 11.16
C ILE A 153 13.35 -5.38 10.44
N LEU A 154 13.03 -4.14 10.82
CA LEU A 154 13.57 -2.95 10.18
C LEU A 154 15.09 -2.80 10.43
N ALA A 155 15.60 -3.22 11.58
CA ALA A 155 17.03 -3.23 11.86
C ALA A 155 17.81 -4.19 10.93
N VAL A 156 17.23 -5.35 10.60
CA VAL A 156 17.82 -6.27 9.60
C VAL A 156 17.79 -5.63 8.21
N CYS A 157 16.66 -5.03 7.82
CA CYS A 157 16.54 -4.35 6.53
C CYS A 157 17.55 -3.19 6.41
N GLU A 158 17.73 -2.39 7.46
CA GLU A 158 18.71 -1.30 7.50
C GLU A 158 20.14 -1.81 7.33
N LYS A 159 20.51 -2.87 8.06
CA LYS A 159 21.84 -3.50 7.96
C LYS A 159 22.15 -3.94 6.52
N HIS A 160 21.14 -4.39 5.78
CA HIS A 160 21.26 -4.82 4.39
C HIS A 160 20.98 -3.70 3.37
N GLN A 161 20.76 -2.46 3.83
CA GLN A 161 20.38 -1.32 2.99
C GLN A 161 19.15 -1.60 2.12
N THR A 162 18.22 -2.42 2.62
CA THR A 162 16.96 -2.75 1.96
C THR A 162 15.87 -1.77 2.36
N ARG A 163 15.22 -1.15 1.37
CA ARG A 163 14.07 -0.26 1.59
C ARG A 163 12.83 -1.10 1.90
N VAL A 164 11.93 -0.53 2.70
CA VAL A 164 10.73 -1.24 3.18
C VAL A 164 9.44 -0.46 2.91
N HIS A 165 8.45 -1.15 2.34
CA HIS A 165 7.05 -0.77 2.37
C HIS A 165 6.34 -1.51 3.50
N VAL A 166 5.76 -0.80 4.48
CA VAL A 166 5.03 -1.43 5.59
C VAL A 166 3.54 -1.46 5.26
N PHE A 167 3.00 -2.66 5.02
CA PHE A 167 1.61 -2.82 4.61
C PHE A 167 0.62 -2.57 5.75
N GLY A 168 -0.50 -1.91 5.44
CA GLY A 168 -1.69 -1.80 6.28
C GLY A 168 -1.43 -1.20 7.66
N TYR A 169 -0.52 -0.25 7.78
CA TYR A 169 -0.15 0.39 9.04
C TYR A 169 -1.29 1.30 9.53
N THR A 170 -1.83 1.05 10.72
CA THR A 170 -2.98 1.80 11.26
C THR A 170 -2.67 2.58 12.54
N GLY A 171 -1.50 2.38 13.16
CA GLY A 171 -1.14 3.02 14.43
C GLY A 171 -0.67 4.46 14.24
N LEU A 172 -1.60 5.42 14.18
CA LEU A 172 -1.27 6.85 14.02
C LEU A 172 -0.29 7.36 15.07
N GLU A 173 -0.44 6.91 16.31
CA GLU A 173 0.41 7.27 17.45
C GLU A 173 1.87 6.79 17.28
N ASN A 174 2.07 5.66 16.62
CA ASN A 174 3.38 5.03 16.43
C ASN A 174 4.01 5.34 15.07
N LEU A 175 3.27 5.97 14.16
CA LEU A 175 3.75 6.31 12.82
C LEU A 175 4.97 7.23 12.86
N LYS A 176 5.06 8.13 13.85
CA LYS A 176 6.24 8.99 14.07
C LYS A 176 7.51 8.16 14.28
N ALA A 177 7.47 7.20 15.21
CA ALA A 177 8.62 6.34 15.48
C ALA A 177 9.00 5.50 14.24
N LEU A 178 8.00 5.07 13.47
CA LEU A 178 8.22 4.28 12.26
C LEU A 178 8.88 5.08 11.13
N VAL A 179 8.39 6.29 10.83
CA VAL A 179 8.92 7.10 9.70
C VAL A 179 10.34 7.62 9.91
N HIS A 180 10.85 7.56 11.15
CA HIS A 180 12.23 7.89 11.49
C HIS A 180 13.19 6.74 11.26
N HIS A 181 12.69 5.54 11.02
CA HIS A 181 13.55 4.40 10.74
C HIS A 181 14.12 4.49 9.32
N PRO A 182 15.45 4.42 9.13
CA PRO A 182 16.07 4.66 7.83
C PRO A 182 15.66 3.65 6.74
N ALA A 183 15.42 2.38 7.11
CA ALA A 183 14.89 1.37 6.21
C ALA A 183 13.45 1.62 5.72
N VAL A 184 12.64 2.43 6.42
CA VAL A 184 11.24 2.64 6.05
C VAL A 184 11.15 3.64 4.91
N TYR A 185 10.72 3.17 3.75
CA TYR A 185 10.56 3.99 2.56
C TYR A 185 9.11 4.48 2.38
N SER A 186 8.14 3.60 2.62
CA SER A 186 6.72 3.92 2.48
C SER A 186 5.84 3.05 3.38
N VAL A 187 4.60 3.47 3.58
CA VAL A 187 3.55 2.73 4.29
C VAL A 187 2.23 2.93 3.56
N ASP A 188 1.27 2.03 3.71
CA ASP A 188 -0.10 2.24 3.27
C ASP A 188 -1.11 1.96 4.39
N SER A 189 -2.35 2.42 4.21
CA SER A 189 -3.44 2.11 5.12
C SER A 189 -4.78 2.19 4.42
N SER A 190 -5.65 1.20 4.66
CA SER A 190 -7.05 1.28 4.23
C SER A 190 -7.78 2.51 4.82
N SER A 191 -7.28 3.04 5.95
CA SER A 191 -7.71 4.30 6.57
C SER A 191 -7.70 5.50 5.61
N TRP A 192 -6.85 5.47 4.58
CA TRP A 192 -6.78 6.54 3.58
C TRP A 192 -8.04 6.60 2.70
N SER A 193 -8.71 5.45 2.52
CA SER A 193 -9.99 5.33 1.81
C SER A 193 -11.20 5.25 2.74
N ALA A 194 -10.98 5.04 4.05
CA ALA A 194 -12.01 4.93 5.08
C ALA A 194 -12.92 6.15 5.12
N GLY A 195 -12.40 7.32 4.76
CA GLY A 195 -13.19 8.53 4.66
C GLY A 195 -14.39 8.45 3.73
N VAL A 196 -14.20 7.92 2.52
CA VAL A 196 -15.31 7.72 1.58
C VAL A 196 -16.23 6.60 2.06
N ARG A 197 -15.65 5.50 2.57
CA ARG A 197 -16.41 4.30 2.97
C ARG A 197 -17.34 4.56 4.17
N PHE A 198 -16.87 5.31 5.15
CA PHE A 198 -17.58 5.55 6.41
C PHE A 198 -18.13 6.99 6.52
N GLY A 199 -18.01 7.80 5.46
CA GLY A 199 -18.41 9.20 5.48
C GLY A 199 -17.65 10.03 6.53
N VAL A 200 -16.37 9.71 6.74
CA VAL A 200 -15.49 10.43 7.67
C VAL A 200 -14.51 11.33 6.91
N CYS A 201 -14.06 12.37 7.60
CA CYS A 201 -13.10 13.31 7.06
C CYS A 201 -11.89 13.39 7.98
N TYR A 202 -10.70 13.42 7.40
CA TYR A 202 -9.47 13.72 8.11
C TYR A 202 -9.14 15.20 7.99
N VAL A 203 -8.47 15.77 9.00
CA VAL A 203 -7.97 17.14 8.99
C VAL A 203 -6.61 17.14 9.65
N TYR A 204 -5.61 17.65 8.94
CA TYR A 204 -4.27 17.84 9.47
C TYR A 204 -4.10 19.27 10.00
N GLU A 205 -3.75 19.39 11.29
CA GLU A 205 -3.46 20.64 11.98
C GLU A 205 -2.24 20.45 12.89
N ARG A 206 -1.16 21.21 12.64
CA ARG A 206 0.02 21.33 13.52
C ARG A 206 0.56 19.99 14.07
N GLY A 207 0.85 19.04 13.18
CA GLY A 207 1.44 17.75 13.57
C GLY A 207 0.44 16.70 14.05
N VAL A 208 -0.86 17.01 14.03
CA VAL A 208 -1.95 16.11 14.42
C VAL A 208 -2.87 15.87 13.24
N LEU A 209 -3.22 14.61 12.99
CA LEU A 209 -4.25 14.22 12.03
C LEU A 209 -5.49 13.73 12.79
N SER A 210 -6.58 14.49 12.73
CA SER A 210 -7.82 14.18 13.44
C SER A 210 -8.90 13.67 12.49
N MET A 211 -9.69 12.70 12.95
CA MET A 211 -10.83 12.14 12.22
C MET A 211 -12.14 12.76 12.71
N TYR A 212 -12.98 13.20 11.77
CA TYR A 212 -14.30 13.76 12.02
C TYR A 212 -15.37 12.91 11.35
N SER A 213 -16.41 12.56 12.10
CA SER A 213 -17.56 11.85 11.55
C SER A 213 -18.47 12.78 10.75
N LYS A 214 -19.33 12.19 9.91
CA LYS A 214 -20.35 12.90 9.12
C LYS A 214 -21.25 13.83 9.97
N ASN A 215 -21.42 13.56 11.26
CA ASN A 215 -22.27 14.36 12.14
C ASN A 215 -21.54 15.59 12.70
N THR A 216 -20.23 15.49 12.93
CA THR A 216 -19.42 16.59 13.47
C THR A 216 -18.87 17.49 12.37
N PHE A 217 -18.75 16.93 11.16
CA PHE A 217 -18.14 17.56 10.01
C PHE A 217 -18.89 18.81 9.48
N PRO A 218 -20.23 18.81 9.27
CA PRO A 218 -20.98 20.00 8.85
C PRO A 218 -20.91 21.15 9.84
N LYS A 219 -20.77 20.85 11.14
CA LYS A 219 -20.68 21.86 12.20
C LYS A 219 -19.36 22.63 12.15
N ARG A 220 -18.25 21.97 11.78
CA ARG A 220 -16.91 22.57 11.74
C ARG A 220 -16.54 23.16 10.39
N PHE A 221 -17.02 22.57 9.29
CA PHE A 221 -16.60 22.93 7.93
C PHE A 221 -17.75 23.48 7.05
N GLY A 222 -18.94 23.68 7.61
CA GLY A 222 -20.07 24.33 6.95
C GLY A 222 -20.56 23.61 5.68
N LYS A 223 -21.11 24.39 4.73
CA LYS A 223 -21.68 23.91 3.45
C LYS A 223 -20.64 23.31 2.49
N MET A 224 -19.34 23.37 2.81
CA MET A 224 -18.23 23.00 1.94
C MET A 224 -18.31 21.55 1.42
N PHE A 225 -19.05 20.68 2.12
CA PHE A 225 -19.24 19.27 1.76
C PHE A 225 -20.69 18.78 1.76
N ASN A 226 -21.70 19.66 1.90
CA ASN A 226 -23.12 19.27 1.82
C ASN A 226 -23.53 18.78 0.40
N LYS A 227 -22.65 18.88 -0.59
CA LYS A 227 -22.83 18.41 -1.97
C LYS A 227 -21.62 17.66 -2.54
N THR A 228 -20.64 17.28 -1.73
CA THR A 228 -19.42 16.67 -2.27
C THR A 228 -19.66 15.25 -2.74
N SER A 229 -19.33 15.01 -4.01
CA SER A 229 -19.18 13.67 -4.56
C SER A 229 -18.13 12.89 -3.75
N ASN A 230 -18.24 11.56 -3.76
CA ASN A 230 -17.24 10.66 -3.16
C ASN A 230 -15.81 10.99 -3.63
N THR A 231 -15.66 11.48 -4.86
CA THR A 231 -14.38 11.95 -5.42
C THR A 231 -13.80 13.13 -4.64
N ASN A 232 -14.60 14.14 -4.33
CA ASN A 232 -14.09 15.32 -3.60
C ASN A 232 -13.69 14.97 -2.17
N LEU A 233 -14.45 14.09 -1.50
CA LEU A 233 -14.09 13.60 -0.17
C LEU A 233 -12.80 12.74 -0.20
N LEU A 234 -12.63 11.92 -1.25
CA LEU A 234 -11.39 11.17 -1.47
C LEU A 234 -10.19 12.10 -1.63
N LEU A 235 -10.28 13.08 -2.53
CA LEU A 235 -9.22 14.03 -2.82
C LEU A 235 -8.88 14.87 -1.59
N TRP A 236 -9.89 15.33 -0.85
CA TRP A 236 -9.67 16.03 0.42
C TRP A 236 -8.90 15.16 1.41
N ASN A 237 -9.37 13.95 1.70
CA ASN A 237 -8.72 13.06 2.65
C ASN A 237 -7.29 12.74 2.22
N ALA A 238 -7.07 12.43 0.95
CA ALA A 238 -5.74 12.17 0.42
C ALA A 238 -4.81 13.38 0.61
N SER A 239 -5.30 14.61 0.40
CA SER A 239 -4.52 15.83 0.66
C SER A 239 -4.15 16.01 2.14
N GLN A 240 -5.04 15.68 3.09
CA GLN A 240 -4.76 15.81 4.51
C GLN A 240 -3.74 14.76 4.99
N TRP A 241 -3.86 13.53 4.48
CA TRP A 241 -2.86 12.49 4.70
C TRP A 241 -1.49 12.86 4.12
N GLN A 242 -1.43 13.43 2.91
CA GLN A 242 -0.17 13.92 2.32
C GLN A 242 0.46 15.02 3.17
N ARG A 243 -0.32 16.00 3.66
CA ARG A 243 0.21 17.05 4.55
C ARG A 243 0.79 16.49 5.84
N TYR A 244 0.15 15.45 6.40
CA TYR A 244 0.66 14.77 7.57
C TYR A 244 1.94 13.99 7.26
N ALA A 245 2.00 13.26 6.14
CA ALA A 245 3.20 12.59 5.67
C ALA A 245 4.36 13.59 5.46
N ASP A 246 4.12 14.73 4.80
CA ASP A 246 5.13 15.79 4.61
C ASP A 246 5.65 16.32 5.95
N TYR A 247 4.77 16.50 6.93
CA TYR A 247 5.18 16.89 8.27
C TYR A 247 6.10 15.83 8.90
N LEU A 248 5.70 14.57 8.84
CA LEU A 248 6.48 13.44 9.36
C LEU A 248 7.86 13.34 8.70
N TYR A 249 7.95 13.53 7.38
CA TYR A 249 9.22 13.56 6.65
C TYR A 249 10.09 14.77 7.05
N LYS A 250 9.51 15.96 7.23
CA LYS A 250 10.26 17.16 7.61
C LYS A 250 10.90 17.06 8.99
N ILE A 251 10.22 16.41 9.93
CA ILE A 251 10.74 16.19 11.27
C ILE A 251 11.63 14.94 11.36
N SER A 252 11.81 14.22 10.25
CA SER A 252 12.68 13.05 10.18
C SER A 252 14.14 13.45 9.95
N PRO A 253 15.10 12.90 10.71
CA PRO A 253 16.51 13.07 10.39
C PRO A 253 16.73 12.59 8.96
N LYS A 254 17.27 13.45 8.10
CA LYS A 254 17.64 13.05 6.75
C LYS A 254 18.77 12.03 6.86
N THR A 255 18.47 10.75 6.71
CA THR A 255 19.48 9.80 6.25
C THR A 255 19.61 10.02 4.76
N GLU A 256 20.75 10.57 4.34
CA GLU A 256 21.15 10.56 2.94
C GLU A 256 21.31 9.10 2.54
N TRP A 257 20.24 8.51 2.00
CA TRP A 257 20.38 7.32 1.20
C TRP A 257 21.21 7.74 -0.01
N ASN A 258 22.40 7.16 -0.14
CA ASN A 258 23.20 7.22 -1.37
C ASN A 258 22.41 6.49 -2.46
N SER A 259 21.35 7.12 -2.96
CA SER A 259 20.76 6.78 -4.23
C SER A 259 21.80 7.16 -5.28
N ASN A 260 22.55 6.17 -5.76
CA ASN A 260 22.96 6.25 -7.15
C ASN A 260 21.64 6.25 -7.95
N PRO A 261 21.29 7.33 -8.67
CA PRO A 261 20.06 7.38 -9.43
C PRO A 261 20.27 6.53 -10.69
N SER A 262 20.17 5.21 -10.54
CA SER A 262 20.36 4.29 -11.65
C SER A 262 19.36 3.14 -11.59
N VAL A 263 18.06 3.44 -11.50
CA VAL A 263 17.03 2.57 -12.08
C VAL A 263 15.81 3.44 -12.45
N PHE A 264 15.86 4.07 -13.61
CA PHE A 264 14.72 4.31 -14.51
C PHE A 264 15.34 4.71 -15.87
N PRO A 265 15.41 3.82 -16.87
CA PRO A 265 15.43 4.26 -18.26
C PRO A 265 14.12 4.98 -18.61
#